data_AF-A0A915MD73-F1
#
_entry.id   AF-A0A915MD73-F1
#
_cell.length_a   1.000
_cell.length_b   1.000
_cell.length_c   1.000
_cell.angle_alpha   90.00
_cell.angle_beta   90.00
_cell.angle_gamma   90.00
#
_symmetry.space_group_name_H-M   'P 1'
#
loop_
_entity.id
_entity.type
_entity.pdbx_description
1 polymer ?
#
loop_
_entity_poly.entity_id
_entity_poly.type
_entity_poly.pdbx_seq_one_letter_code
_entity_poly.pdbx_strand_id
1 'polypeptide(L)'
;MANRAFCRQDEEYEYDVSDSFINFETIEFPGQVDPFEASFDPNSIFSRCGALLFVIDAQADYDDALKKMVPAIIRSYSINKNIKFEVFVHKVDGLSDETKMETHRKIFQTVQDDLADQGMDHIRINYHMTS
;
A
#
# COMPACT_ATOMS: atom_id res chain seq x y z
N MET A 1 11.50 3.54 3.18
CA MET A 1 10.15 3.13 2.76
C MET A 1 9.25 4.36 2.75
N ALA A 2 8.47 4.57 1.69
CA ALA A 2 7.42 5.58 1.66
C ALA A 2 6.08 4.85 1.52
N ASN A 3 5.15 5.10 2.43
CA ASN A 3 3.80 4.58 2.35
C ASN A 3 2.96 5.67 1.68
N ARG A 4 2.26 5.32 0.58
CA ARG A 4 1.40 6.26 -0.16
C ARG A 4 -0.02 5.74 -0.10
N ALA A 5 -0.92 6.52 0.51
CA ALA A 5 -2.35 6.22 0.49
C ALA A 5 -3.01 6.97 -0.67
N PHE A 6 -3.80 6.25 -1.46
CA PHE A 6 -4.62 6.80 -2.54
C PHE A 6 -6.10 6.77 -2.12
N CYS A 7 -6.69 7.95 -2.01
CA CYS A 7 -8.08 8.15 -1.64
C CYS A 7 -8.91 8.48 -2.89
N ARG A 8 -9.99 7.72 -3.12
CA ARG A 8 -10.96 8.00 -4.18
C ARG A 8 -12.30 8.29 -3.53
N GLN A 9 -12.92 9.41 -3.88
CA GLN A 9 -14.33 9.64 -3.56
C GLN A 9 -15.17 9.07 -4.71
N ASP A 10 -16.05 8.13 -4.40
CA ASP A 10 -17.17 7.79 -5.29
C ASP A 10 -18.43 8.36 -4.64
N GLU A 11 -18.92 9.50 -5.16
CA GLU A 11 -20.28 9.99 -4.87
C GLU A 11 -21.25 9.43 -5.91
N GLU A 12 -22.33 8.77 -5.46
CA GLU A 12 -23.46 8.39 -6.32
C GLU A 12 -24.45 9.57 -6.51
N TYR A 13 -24.44 10.13 -7.73
CA TYR A 13 -25.48 10.90 -8.46
C TYR A 13 -26.07 12.23 -7.94
N GLU A 14 -25.73 13.36 -8.61
CA GLU A 14 -26.64 14.24 -9.38
C GLU A 14 -25.81 15.12 -10.36
N TYR A 15 -26.31 15.37 -11.57
CA TYR A 15 -25.57 16.03 -12.67
C TYR A 15 -25.32 17.53 -12.42
N ASP A 16 -24.05 17.92 -12.25
CA ASP A 16 -23.54 19.24 -12.66
C ASP A 16 -22.25 19.04 -13.47
N VAL A 17 -22.23 19.57 -14.70
CA VAL A 17 -21.14 19.39 -15.66
C VAL A 17 -20.06 20.44 -15.38
N SER A 18 -19.45 20.38 -14.20
CA SER A 18 -18.26 21.14 -13.86
C SER A 18 -17.55 20.55 -12.63
N ASP A 19 -16.62 19.63 -12.90
CA ASP A 19 -15.22 19.64 -12.42
C ASP A 19 -14.75 18.24 -11.93
N SER A 20 -14.00 17.56 -12.80
CA SER A 20 -13.30 16.27 -12.61
C SER A 20 -14.12 15.06 -12.12
N PHE A 21 -14.49 14.17 -13.06
CA PHE A 21 -15.20 12.88 -12.87
C PHE A 21 -14.59 11.90 -11.83
N ILE A 22 -13.42 12.22 -11.26
CA ILE A 22 -12.73 11.45 -10.24
C ILE A 22 -12.07 12.46 -9.28
N ASN A 23 -12.55 12.56 -8.05
CA ASN A 23 -11.85 13.30 -7.01
C ASN A 23 -10.76 12.39 -6.41
N PHE A 24 -9.50 12.75 -6.62
CA PHE A 24 -8.34 11.94 -6.28
C PHE A 24 -7.41 12.71 -5.34
N GLU A 25 -7.20 12.15 -4.16
CA GLU A 25 -6.28 12.70 -3.16
C GLU A 25 -5.17 11.68 -2.89
N THR A 26 -3.91 12.15 -2.91
CA THR A 26 -2.76 11.35 -2.51
C THR A 26 -2.20 11.86 -1.19
N ILE A 27 -2.03 10.96 -0.24
CA ILE A 27 -1.41 11.24 1.05
C ILE A 27 -0.10 10.45 1.11
N GLU A 28 1.02 11.15 1.31
CA GLU A 28 2.34 10.55 1.43
C GLU A 28 2.82 10.59 2.88
N PHE A 29 3.26 9.44 3.38
CA PHE A 29 3.81 9.34 4.73
C PHE A 29 5.34 9.18 4.67
N PRO A 30 6.10 10.04 5.38
CA PRO A 30 7.54 9.85 5.54
C PRO A 30 7.82 8.51 6.23
N GLY A 31 8.94 7.85 5.89
CA GLY A 31 9.25 6.50 6.41
C GLY A 31 9.42 6.37 7.93
N GLN A 32 9.46 7.49 8.65
CA GLN A 32 9.54 7.54 10.12
C GLN A 32 8.20 7.87 10.78
N VAL A 33 7.20 8.33 10.02
CA VAL A 33 5.88 8.72 10.54
C VAL A 33 4.98 7.49 10.54
N ASP A 34 4.29 7.24 11.65
CA ASP A 34 3.24 6.22 11.69
C ASP A 34 1.92 6.84 11.18
N PRO A 35 1.37 6.36 10.04
CA PRO A 35 0.12 6.88 9.49
C PRO A 35 -1.10 6.61 10.38
N PHE A 36 -0.93 5.82 11.45
CA PHE A 36 -1.97 5.53 12.43
C PHE A 36 -1.86 6.36 13.71
N GLU A 37 -0.98 7.37 13.76
CA GLU A 37 -0.98 8.33 14.87
C GLU A 37 -2.29 9.13 14.91
N ALA A 38 -2.77 9.40 16.13
CA ALA A 38 -4.02 10.13 16.36
C ALA A 38 -4.03 11.55 15.76
N SER A 39 -2.85 12.14 15.56
CA SER A 39 -2.66 13.44 14.91
C SER A 39 -3.14 13.47 13.45
N PHE A 40 -3.19 12.31 12.77
CA PHE A 40 -3.60 12.20 11.37
C PHE A 40 -5.05 11.73 11.18
N ASP A 41 -5.78 11.40 12.26
CA ASP A 41 -7.13 10.82 12.19
C ASP A 41 -7.24 9.66 11.16
N PRO A 42 -6.59 8.52 11.43
CA PRO A 42 -6.51 7.40 10.48
C PRO A 42 -7.88 6.87 10.07
N ASN A 43 -8.91 6.97 10.92
CA ASN A 43 -10.25 6.52 10.56
C ASN A 43 -10.83 7.35 9.40
N SER A 44 -10.69 8.67 9.45
CA SER A 44 -11.16 9.56 8.37
C SER A 44 -10.36 9.39 7.08
N ILE A 45 -9.06 9.10 7.18
CA ILE A 45 -8.18 8.85 6.03
C ILE A 45 -8.52 7.51 5.38
N PHE A 46 -8.46 6.42 6.14
CA PHE A 46 -8.58 5.06 5.59
C PHE A 46 -10.02 4.65 5.26
N SER A 47 -11.04 5.24 5.91
CA SER A 47 -12.45 5.00 5.56
C SER A 47 -12.79 5.37 4.11
N ARG A 48 -12.10 6.37 3.55
CA ARG A 48 -12.29 6.86 2.18
C ARG A 48 -11.20 6.37 1.21
N CYS A 49 -10.22 5.63 1.73
CA CYS A 49 -9.09 5.16 0.94
C CYS A 49 -9.55 4.10 -0.08
N GLY A 50 -9.24 4.31 -1.36
CA GLY A 50 -9.57 3.37 -2.42
C GLY A 50 -8.44 2.36 -2.67
N ALA A 51 -7.20 2.79 -2.50
CA ALA A 51 -6.03 1.94 -2.61
C ALA A 51 -4.90 2.41 -1.69
N LEU A 52 -4.16 1.46 -1.11
CA LEU A 52 -2.96 1.73 -0.33
C LEU A 52 -1.75 1.15 -1.07
N LEU A 53 -0.80 2.02 -1.41
CA LEU A 53 0.41 1.70 -2.14
C LEU A 53 1.63 1.70 -1.22
N PHE A 54 2.38 0.61 -1.25
CA PHE A 54 3.69 0.52 -0.61
C PHE A 54 4.79 0.57 -1.67
N VAL A 55 5.79 1.42 -1.46
CA VAL A 55 6.97 1.50 -2.33
C VAL A 55 8.16 0.89 -1.60
N ILE A 56 8.67 -0.22 -2.13
CA ILE A 56 9.83 -0.96 -1.63
C ILE A 56 11.01 -0.68 -2.57
N ASP A 57 12.11 -0.17 -2.03
CA ASP A 57 13.35 0.01 -2.78
C ASP A 57 14.07 -1.34 -2.87
N ALA A 58 14.16 -1.90 -4.08
CA ALA A 58 14.73 -3.23 -4.31
C ALA A 58 16.27 -3.28 -4.15
N GLN A 59 16.94 -2.13 -4.17
CA GLN A 59 18.39 -2.02 -4.03
C GLN A 59 18.83 -1.66 -2.61
N ALA A 60 17.90 -1.37 -1.71
CA ALA A 60 18.16 -1.07 -0.31
C ALA A 60 17.78 -2.24 0.61
N ASP A 61 18.14 -2.13 1.89
CA ASP A 61 17.57 -3.01 2.91
C ASP A 61 16.08 -2.67 3.12
N TYR A 62 15.23 -3.67 2.88
CA TYR A 62 13.78 -3.55 2.96
C TYR A 62 13.17 -4.43 4.05
N ASP A 63 13.95 -5.09 4.90
CA ASP A 63 13.39 -6.02 5.89
C ASP A 63 12.56 -5.25 6.95
N ASP A 64 13.02 -4.08 7.38
CA ASP A 64 12.23 -3.19 8.25
C ASP A 64 10.97 -2.62 7.56
N ALA A 65 11.03 -2.45 6.24
CA ALA A 65 9.89 -2.00 5.45
C ALA A 65 8.79 -3.07 5.45
N LEU A 66 9.15 -4.34 5.20
CA LEU A 66 8.21 -5.46 5.21
C LEU A 66 7.55 -5.65 6.58
N LYS A 67 8.33 -5.56 7.68
CA LYS A 67 7.81 -5.65 9.06
C LYS A 67 6.74 -4.61 9.39
N LYS A 68 6.82 -3.41 8.79
CA LYS A 68 5.83 -2.35 8.98
C LYS A 68 4.64 -2.45 8.03
N MET A 69 4.82 -3.10 6.88
CA MET A 69 3.81 -3.21 5.84
C MET A 69 2.59 -4.03 6.30
N VAL A 70 2.81 -5.23 6.85
CA VAL A 70 1.71 -6.13 7.23
C VAL A 70 0.82 -5.52 8.33
N PRO A 71 1.35 -4.96 9.43
CA PRO A 71 0.52 -4.24 10.41
C PRO A 71 -0.29 -3.10 9.79
N ALA A 72 0.28 -2.35 8.84
CA ALA A 72 -0.41 -1.27 8.16
C ALA A 72 -1.57 -1.76 7.28
N ILE A 73 -1.36 -2.87 6.55
CA ILE A 73 -2.41 -3.52 5.75
C ILE A 73 -3.55 -3.99 6.67
N ILE A 74 -3.24 -4.67 7.77
CA ILE A 74 -4.25 -5.20 8.69
C ILE A 74 -5.07 -4.05 9.32
N ARG A 75 -4.39 -3.00 9.79
CA ARG A 75 -5.06 -1.84 10.41
C ARG A 75 -5.95 -1.11 9.42
N SER A 76 -5.44 -0.78 8.24
CA SER A 76 -6.23 -0.11 7.20
C SER A 76 -7.40 -0.98 6.71
N TYR A 77 -7.18 -2.28 6.52
CA TYR A 77 -8.25 -3.24 6.18
C TYR A 77 -9.31 -3.35 7.29
N SER A 78 -8.95 -3.18 8.57
CA SER A 78 -9.93 -3.17 9.67
C SER A 78 -10.86 -1.95 9.62
N ILE A 79 -10.37 -0.81 9.10
CA ILE A 79 -11.14 0.43 8.93
C ILE A 79 -12.00 0.36 7.66
N ASN A 80 -11.43 -0.11 6.55
CA ASN A 80 -12.11 -0.19 5.26
C ASN A 80 -11.71 -1.47 4.52
N LYS A 81 -12.68 -2.39 4.38
CA LYS A 81 -12.50 -3.68 3.70
C LYS A 81 -12.39 -3.58 2.18
N ASN A 82 -12.69 -2.41 1.60
CA ASN A 82 -12.66 -2.18 0.15
C ASN A 82 -11.32 -1.62 -0.35
N ILE A 83 -10.37 -1.34 0.55
CA ILE A 83 -9.04 -0.86 0.16
C ILE A 83 -8.34 -1.92 -0.71
N LYS A 84 -7.83 -1.48 -1.86
CA LYS A 84 -6.93 -2.29 -2.69
C LYS A 84 -5.50 -2.13 -2.20
N PHE A 85 -4.79 -3.23 -2.00
CA PHE A 85 -3.38 -3.20 -1.58
C PHE A 85 -2.46 -3.43 -2.77
N GLU A 86 -1.55 -2.48 -2.98
CA GLU A 86 -0.63 -2.46 -4.11
C GLU A 86 0.81 -2.31 -3.58
N VAL A 87 1.74 -3.11 -4.07
CA VAL A 87 3.15 -3.07 -3.68
C VAL A 87 4.00 -2.85 -4.93
N PHE A 88 4.73 -1.74 -4.95
CA PHE A 88 5.70 -1.42 -5.99
C PHE A 88 7.10 -1.78 -5.49
N VAL A 89 7.69 -2.79 -6.12
CA VAL A 89 9.11 -3.12 -5.99
C VAL A 89 9.86 -2.22 -6.98
N HIS A 90 10.41 -1.13 -6.45
CA HIS A 90 10.95 0.00 -7.20
C HIS A 90 12.48 -0.04 -7.31
N LYS A 91 13.05 0.72 -8.25
CA LYS A 91 14.49 0.73 -8.60
C LYS A 91 15.02 -0.64 -9.07
N VAL A 92 14.25 -1.35 -9.87
CA VAL A 92 14.68 -2.66 -10.40
C VAL A 92 15.64 -2.55 -11.60
N ASP A 93 15.90 -1.34 -12.09
CA ASP A 93 16.75 -1.03 -13.25
C ASP A 93 18.22 -1.46 -13.06
N GLY A 94 18.73 -1.42 -11.83
CA GLY A 94 20.07 -1.87 -11.49
C GLY A 94 20.21 -3.38 -11.23
N LEU A 95 19.11 -4.14 -11.30
CA LEU A 95 19.07 -5.56 -10.94
C LEU A 95 19.08 -6.47 -12.17
N SER A 96 19.75 -7.62 -12.06
CA SER A 96 19.63 -8.70 -13.05
C SER A 96 18.23 -9.30 -13.03
N ASP A 97 17.79 -9.94 -14.12
CA ASP A 97 16.46 -10.55 -14.17
C ASP A 97 16.29 -11.69 -13.16
N GLU A 98 17.36 -12.44 -12.88
CA GLU A 98 17.39 -13.44 -11.80
C GLU A 98 17.17 -12.78 -10.44
N THR A 99 17.89 -11.70 -10.14
CA THR A 99 17.74 -10.95 -8.88
C THR A 99 16.35 -10.33 -8.74
N LYS A 100 15.73 -9.87 -9.84
CA LYS A 100 14.34 -9.36 -9.82
C LYS A 100 13.35 -10.46 -9.43
N MET A 101 13.48 -11.65 -10.04
CA MET A 101 12.62 -12.79 -9.72
C MET A 101 12.78 -13.24 -8.27
N GLU A 102 14.02 -13.34 -7.79
CA GLU A 102 14.31 -13.70 -6.40
C GLU A 102 13.75 -12.67 -5.41
N THR A 103 13.98 -11.38 -5.67
CA THR A 103 13.48 -10.29 -4.82
C THR A 103 11.95 -10.29 -4.75
N HIS A 104 11.29 -10.42 -5.90
CA HIS A 104 9.84 -10.52 -5.96
C HIS A 104 9.32 -11.72 -5.17
N ARG A 105 9.92 -12.90 -5.37
CA ARG A 105 9.53 -14.13 -4.65
C ARG A 105 9.73 -13.99 -3.14
N LYS A 106 10.86 -13.43 -2.70
CA LYS A 106 11.15 -13.20 -1.27
C LYS A 106 10.10 -12.29 -0.64
N ILE A 107 9.87 -11.12 -1.24
CA ILE A 107 8.88 -10.14 -0.75
C ILE A 107 7.48 -10.78 -0.70
N PHE A 108 7.06 -11.46 -1.76
CA PHE A 108 5.76 -12.12 -1.82
C PHE A 108 5.59 -13.16 -0.70
N GLN A 109 6.55 -14.06 -0.56
CA GLN A 109 6.50 -15.13 0.45
C GLN A 109 6.48 -14.57 1.86
N THR A 110 7.39 -13.66 2.20
CA THR A 110 7.45 -13.04 3.53
C THR A 110 6.13 -12.38 3.92
N VAL A 111 5.51 -11.63 3.01
CA VAL A 111 4.26 -10.92 3.29
C VAL A 111 3.08 -11.89 3.39
N GLN A 112 3.04 -12.90 2.53
CA GLN A 112 1.99 -13.92 2.55
C GLN A 112 2.05 -14.76 3.83
N ASP A 113 3.25 -15.14 4.27
CA ASP A 113 3.49 -15.89 5.51
C ASP A 113 3.08 -15.03 6.72
N ASP A 114 3.54 -13.78 6.79
CA ASP A 114 3.18 -12.85 7.87
C ASP A 114 1.66 -12.59 7.94
N LEU A 115 0.97 -12.49 6.79
CA LEU A 115 -0.49 -12.36 6.76
C LEU A 115 -1.19 -13.64 7.23
N ALA A 116 -0.68 -14.81 6.83
CA ALA A 116 -1.23 -16.10 7.25
C ALA A 116 -1.09 -16.29 8.77
N ASP A 117 0.05 -15.92 9.34
CA ASP A 117 0.30 -15.94 10.79
C ASP A 117 -0.67 -15.06 11.58
N GLN A 118 -1.18 -14.00 10.95
CA GLN A 118 -2.21 -13.10 11.53
C GLN A 118 -3.65 -13.53 11.19
N GLY A 119 -3.86 -14.64 10.47
CA GLY A 119 -5.18 -15.10 10.03
C GLY A 119 -5.84 -14.22 8.97
N MET A 120 -5.02 -13.51 8.18
CA MET A 120 -5.43 -12.53 7.16
C MET A 120 -5.03 -12.96 5.74
N ASP A 121 -4.91 -14.27 5.51
CA ASP A 121 -4.52 -14.90 4.24
C ASP A 121 -5.47 -14.60 3.07
N HIS A 122 -6.72 -14.22 3.38
CA HIS A 122 -7.73 -13.84 2.39
C HIS A 122 -7.52 -12.42 1.79
N ILE A 123 -6.67 -11.57 2.40
CA ILE A 123 -6.36 -10.24 1.87
C ILE A 123 -5.50 -10.39 0.62
N ARG A 124 -5.97 -9.82 -0.50
CA ARG A 124 -5.22 -9.83 -1.76
C ARG A 124 -4.32 -8.61 -1.87
N ILE A 125 -3.06 -8.86 -2.20
CA ILE A 125 -2.05 -7.83 -2.49
C ILE A 125 -1.57 -8.01 -3.92
N ASN A 126 -1.55 -6.92 -4.68
CA ASN A 126 -1.01 -6.89 -6.04
C ASN A 126 0.43 -6.37 -6.00
N TYR A 127 1.33 -7.00 -6.75
CA TYR A 127 2.75 -6.66 -6.80
C TYR A 127 3.15 -6.22 -8.20
N HIS A 128 3.92 -5.14 -8.28
CA HIS A 128 4.40 -4.58 -9.55
C HIS A 128 5.88 -4.25 -9.44
N MET A 129 6.64 -4.60 -10.48
CA MET A 129 8.04 -4.20 -10.60
C MET A 129 8.10 -2.85 -11.35
N THR A 130 8.71 -1.84 -10.75
CA THR A 130 8.78 -0.48 -11.32
C THR A 130 10.22 0.06 -11.31
N SER A 131 10.51 0.97 -12.25
CA SER A 131 11.79 1.69 -12.35
C SER A 131 11.56 3.19 -12.22
#